data_AF-A0A4U1L5E1-F1
#
_entry.id   AF-A0A4U1L5E1-F1
#
_cell.length_a   1.000
_cell.length_b   1.000
_cell.length_c   1.000
_cell.angle_alpha   90.00
_cell.angle_beta   90.00
_cell.angle_gamma   90.00
#
_symmetry.space_group_name_H-M   'P 1'
#
loop_
_entity.id
_entity.type
_entity.pdbx_description
1 polymer ?
#
loop_
_entity_poly.entity_id
_entity_poly.type
_entity_poly.pdbx_seq_one_letter_code
_entity_poly.pdbx_strand_id
1 'polypeptide(L)'
;MAVHPRRPSLVLHCRHLEGEPGRRGLHHADDRTRRGCSALPLPPDRAASPRSLGGVARPPGSRRQRAGCPAKGKPGRGARLSAGARAGRAAVTLADDLSLERFVEAQEPIYATALAEIRRGAKRSHWMWFIFPQLAGLGRSETARFFGIRSLAEAQAYLDHPVLGRRYIECVGGLQDLGISNPVAVFGAVDAMKLRSSLTLFEAAGPTPLFAAALDRWFGGERDPSTLQLIARP
;
A
#
# COMPACT_ATOMS: atom_id res chain seq x y z
N MET A 1 -39.46 -40.00 -43.64
CA MET A 1 -38.45 -41.07 -43.75
C MET A 1 -37.20 -40.62 -42.98
N ALA A 2 -36.96 -41.22 -41.83
CA ALA A 2 -35.85 -40.91 -40.94
C ALA A 2 -34.71 -41.91 -41.15
N VAL A 3 -33.47 -41.44 -41.27
CA VAL A 3 -32.28 -42.29 -41.22
C VAL A 3 -31.20 -41.56 -40.43
N HIS A 4 -31.04 -41.95 -39.16
CA HIS A 4 -29.84 -41.71 -38.36
C HIS A 4 -28.82 -42.82 -38.65
N PRO A 5 -27.52 -42.51 -38.84
CA PRO A 5 -26.47 -43.48 -38.60
C PRO A 5 -25.95 -43.41 -37.17
N ARG A 6 -25.74 -44.62 -36.63
CA ARG A 6 -25.44 -44.98 -35.25
C ARG A 6 -23.97 -44.69 -34.87
N ARG A 7 -23.76 -44.35 -33.60
CA ARG A 7 -22.47 -44.39 -32.90
C ARG A 7 -22.00 -45.84 -32.68
N PRO A 8 -20.68 -46.13 -32.70
CA PRO A 8 -20.15 -47.28 -32.01
C PRO A 8 -19.59 -46.90 -30.62
N SER A 9 -20.08 -47.62 -29.61
CA SER A 9 -19.45 -47.76 -28.30
C SER A 9 -18.19 -48.61 -28.41
N LEU A 10 -17.08 -48.17 -27.81
CA LEU A 10 -15.99 -49.07 -27.45
C LEU A 10 -15.75 -49.00 -25.94
N VAL A 11 -16.09 -50.10 -25.29
CA VAL A 11 -15.71 -50.47 -23.93
C VAL A 11 -14.34 -51.13 -24.04
N LEU A 12 -13.34 -50.68 -23.26
CA LEU A 12 -12.14 -51.46 -23.02
C LEU A 12 -11.69 -51.36 -21.56
N HIS A 13 -12.10 -52.39 -20.82
CA HIS A 13 -11.49 -53.04 -19.66
C HIS A 13 -10.37 -52.34 -18.86
N CYS A 14 -10.68 -52.10 -17.58
CA CYS A 14 -9.73 -52.11 -16.47
C CYS A 14 -8.94 -53.44 -16.43
N ARG A 15 -7.61 -53.36 -16.33
CA ARG A 15 -6.80 -54.41 -15.69
C ARG A 15 -6.03 -53.82 -14.52
N HIS A 16 -6.36 -54.38 -13.37
CA HIS A 16 -5.77 -54.29 -12.06
C HIS A 16 -4.47 -55.08 -12.02
N LEU A 17 -3.40 -54.51 -11.45
CA LEU A 17 -2.25 -55.26 -10.93
C LEU A 17 -1.81 -54.59 -9.62
N GLU A 18 -2.03 -55.32 -8.53
CA GLU A 18 -1.48 -55.05 -7.20
C GLU A 18 0.00 -55.46 -7.14
N GLY A 19 0.74 -54.84 -6.21
CA GLY A 19 2.13 -55.20 -5.91
C GLY A 19 2.76 -54.31 -4.84
N GLU A 20 2.31 -54.45 -3.59
CA GLU A 20 2.97 -53.97 -2.35
C GLU A 20 4.13 -54.96 -1.95
N PRO A 21 4.88 -54.76 -0.84
CA PRO A 21 6.00 -53.82 -0.67
C PRO A 21 7.26 -54.51 -0.09
N GLY A 22 8.40 -53.79 0.02
CA GLY A 22 9.35 -54.10 1.10
C GLY A 22 10.84 -53.84 0.91
N ARG A 23 11.36 -53.05 1.86
CA ARG A 23 12.60 -53.21 2.65
C ARG A 23 13.89 -52.46 2.25
N ARG A 24 14.24 -51.58 3.20
CA ARG A 24 15.52 -51.42 3.93
C ARG A 24 16.77 -50.98 3.15
N GLY A 25 17.27 -49.81 3.54
CA GLY A 25 18.67 -49.40 3.37
C GLY A 25 18.97 -48.17 4.22
N LEU A 26 19.44 -48.39 5.45
CA LEU A 26 20.21 -47.43 6.26
C LEU A 26 21.68 -47.41 5.75
N HIS A 27 22.49 -46.49 6.29
CA HIS A 27 23.91 -46.14 5.98
C HIS A 27 23.99 -44.96 4.98
N HIS A 28 24.67 -43.83 5.25
CA HIS A 28 25.92 -43.61 5.96
C HIS A 28 25.99 -42.17 6.52
N ALA A 29 26.71 -41.99 7.63
CA ALA A 29 27.14 -40.71 8.18
C ALA A 29 28.58 -40.41 7.72
N ASP A 30 28.90 -39.14 7.48
CA ASP A 30 30.23 -38.51 7.63
C ASP A 30 30.04 -36.99 7.51
N ASP A 31 30.22 -36.21 8.57
CA ASP A 31 31.47 -35.69 9.19
C ASP A 31 32.05 -34.45 8.49
N ARG A 32 32.22 -33.42 9.34
CA ARG A 32 33.14 -32.28 9.27
C ARG A 32 33.36 -31.59 7.92
N THR A 33 33.00 -30.30 7.89
CA THR A 33 34.04 -29.25 7.76
C THR A 33 33.63 -27.98 8.50
N ARG A 34 34.26 -27.77 9.67
CA ARG A 34 34.54 -26.44 10.22
C ARG A 34 35.61 -25.77 9.34
N ARG A 35 35.37 -24.52 8.93
CA ARG A 35 36.32 -23.46 8.51
C ARG A 35 35.45 -22.37 7.85
N GLY A 36 35.52 -21.08 8.12
CA GLY A 36 36.38 -20.27 8.97
C GLY A 36 35.87 -18.82 8.90
N CYS A 37 36.35 -18.01 9.83
CA CYS A 37 36.20 -16.56 9.90
C CYS A 37 36.44 -15.87 8.55
N SER A 38 35.70 -14.79 8.26
CA SER A 38 36.31 -13.45 8.25
C SER A 38 35.23 -12.37 8.14
N ALA A 39 35.20 -11.50 9.14
CA ALA A 39 34.64 -10.17 9.05
C ALA A 39 35.42 -9.36 7.98
N LEU A 40 34.70 -8.54 7.22
CA LEU A 40 35.24 -7.51 6.33
C LEU A 40 34.25 -6.32 6.26
N PRO A 41 34.71 -5.10 5.99
CA PRO A 41 34.56 -3.99 6.93
C PRO A 41 33.54 -2.94 6.50
N LEU A 42 33.10 -2.15 7.49
CA LEU A 42 32.37 -0.90 7.30
C LEU A 42 33.24 0.14 6.56
N PRO A 43 32.68 0.95 5.65
CA PRO A 43 33.38 2.10 5.08
C PRO A 43 33.50 3.25 6.11
N PRO A 44 34.56 4.07 6.00
CA PRO A 44 34.86 5.13 6.96
C PRO A 44 33.96 6.36 6.79
N ASP A 45 33.64 6.93 7.95
CA ASP A 45 33.14 8.29 8.15
C ASP A 45 34.12 9.31 7.54
N ARG A 46 33.62 10.25 6.71
CA ARG A 46 34.38 11.42 6.25
C ARG A 46 33.59 12.69 6.49
N ALA A 47 33.88 13.27 7.66
CA ALA A 47 34.42 14.60 7.87
C ALA A 47 33.84 15.80 7.10
N ALA A 48 33.50 16.79 7.92
CA ALA A 48 32.99 18.12 7.66
C ALA A 48 33.85 19.10 6.83
N SER A 49 33.14 20.17 6.41
CA SER A 49 33.52 21.60 6.27
C SER A 49 34.11 22.09 4.93
N PRO A 50 34.01 23.40 4.59
CA PRO A 50 33.62 24.56 5.41
C PRO A 50 32.60 25.55 4.79
N ARG A 51 32.24 26.53 5.63
CA ARG A 51 31.49 27.77 5.40
C ARG A 51 32.08 28.63 4.26
N SER A 52 31.23 29.38 3.57
CA SER A 52 31.63 30.64 2.93
C SER A 52 30.64 31.75 3.25
N LEU A 53 31.21 32.85 3.73
CA LEU A 53 30.60 34.14 4.04
C LEU A 53 30.64 35.04 2.79
N GLY A 54 29.66 35.92 2.69
CA GLY A 54 29.60 37.06 1.76
C GLY A 54 28.16 37.22 1.25
N GLY A 55 27.49 38.36 1.29
CA GLY A 55 27.86 39.74 1.63
C GLY A 55 26.71 40.61 1.09
N VAL A 56 26.15 41.42 1.99
CA VAL A 56 25.30 42.62 1.84
C VAL A 56 24.91 43.11 0.43
N ALA A 57 23.61 43.39 0.21
CA ALA A 57 23.12 44.60 -0.48
C ALA A 57 21.60 44.83 -0.30
N ARG A 58 21.21 45.98 0.28
CA ARG A 58 19.85 46.58 0.19
C ARG A 58 19.83 47.54 -1.00
N PRO A 59 18.67 47.73 -1.66
CA PRO A 59 18.23 49.11 -1.95
C PRO A 59 16.72 49.37 -1.69
N PRO A 60 16.24 50.62 -1.84
CA PRO A 60 15.08 51.14 -1.12
C PRO A 60 13.80 51.35 -1.96
N GLY A 61 12.67 51.41 -1.23
CA GLY A 61 11.69 52.50 -1.34
C GLY A 61 10.69 52.51 -2.50
N SER A 62 9.41 52.25 -2.20
CA SER A 62 8.29 52.76 -3.01
C SER A 62 7.11 53.23 -2.14
N ARG A 63 7.15 54.53 -1.85
CA ARG A 63 6.07 55.53 -1.91
C ARG A 63 4.61 55.06 -1.70
N ARG A 64 4.04 55.57 -0.61
CA ARG A 64 2.60 55.62 -0.28
C ARG A 64 1.80 56.33 -1.38
N GLN A 65 0.63 55.78 -1.71
CA GLN A 65 -0.50 56.54 -2.26
C GLN A 65 -1.71 56.27 -1.37
N ARG A 66 -2.23 57.32 -0.74
CA ARG A 66 -3.56 57.35 -0.11
C ARG A 66 -4.46 58.17 -1.02
N ALA A 67 -5.42 57.51 -1.64
CA ALA A 67 -6.60 58.16 -2.19
C ALA A 67 -7.75 57.91 -1.20
N GLY A 68 -8.39 58.99 -0.75
CA GLY A 68 -9.66 58.92 -0.05
C GLY A 68 -10.81 59.01 -1.04
N CYS A 69 -11.99 58.52 -0.65
CA CYS A 69 -13.27 59.22 -0.76
C CYS A 69 -14.41 58.40 -0.09
N PRO A 70 -15.57 59.02 0.22
CA PRO A 70 -16.46 58.67 1.34
C PRO A 70 -17.78 58.02 0.88
N ALA A 71 -18.60 57.52 1.83
CA ALA A 71 -20.07 57.73 1.83
C ALA A 71 -20.78 57.03 3.02
N LYS A 72 -21.94 57.59 3.33
CA LYS A 72 -22.84 57.40 4.48
C LYS A 72 -23.79 56.20 4.32
N GLY A 73 -24.40 55.74 5.42
CA GLY A 73 -25.74 55.11 5.39
C GLY A 73 -25.97 53.94 6.36
N LYS A 74 -26.69 54.20 7.45
CA LYS A 74 -27.62 53.25 8.12
C LYS A 74 -29.05 53.77 7.83
N PRO A 75 -30.17 53.07 8.11
CA PRO A 75 -30.37 51.81 8.87
C PRO A 75 -31.38 50.83 8.18
N GLY A 76 -31.67 49.68 8.78
CA GLY A 76 -32.83 48.86 8.38
C GLY A 76 -32.89 47.51 9.06
N ARG A 77 -34.09 47.09 9.48
CA ARG A 77 -34.37 45.99 10.43
C ARG A 77 -34.50 44.62 9.76
N GLY A 78 -34.22 43.58 10.54
CA GLY A 78 -35.05 42.38 10.61
C GLY A 78 -34.66 41.21 9.69
N ALA A 79 -34.09 40.16 10.27
CA ALA A 79 -34.45 38.79 9.93
C ALA A 79 -33.94 37.85 11.02
N ARG A 80 -34.84 36.98 11.49
CA ARG A 80 -34.60 35.92 12.45
C ARG A 80 -33.42 35.06 11.99
N LEU A 81 -32.43 34.85 12.86
CA LEU A 81 -31.52 33.73 12.72
C LEU A 81 -32.23 32.49 13.25
N SER A 82 -32.74 31.68 12.33
CA SER A 82 -33.05 30.28 12.57
C SER A 82 -31.77 29.56 13.01
N ALA A 83 -31.80 28.99 14.20
CA ALA A 83 -30.87 27.96 14.63
C ALA A 83 -31.05 26.75 13.70
N GLY A 84 -30.07 26.48 12.84
CA GLY A 84 -30.18 25.37 11.88
C GLY A 84 -29.00 25.22 10.94
N ALA A 85 -27.76 25.29 11.44
CA ALA A 85 -26.57 25.01 10.62
C ALA A 85 -25.41 24.46 11.46
N ARG A 86 -25.62 23.29 12.08
CA ARG A 86 -24.51 22.49 12.63
C ARG A 86 -24.46 21.05 12.12
N ALA A 87 -25.51 20.55 11.46
CA ALA A 87 -25.53 19.20 10.89
C ALA A 87 -24.87 19.12 9.49
N GLY A 88 -25.08 20.12 8.62
CA GLY A 88 -24.57 20.07 7.24
C GLY A 88 -23.06 20.18 7.10
N ARG A 89 -22.38 20.86 8.02
CA ARG A 89 -20.92 21.04 7.99
C ARG A 89 -20.17 19.80 8.49
N ALA A 90 -20.78 19.01 9.39
CA ALA A 90 -20.22 17.77 9.89
C ALA A 90 -20.48 16.58 8.96
N ALA A 91 -21.64 16.57 8.26
CA ALA A 91 -21.95 15.54 7.27
C ALA A 91 -21.06 15.63 6.03
N VAL A 92 -20.70 16.84 5.59
CA VAL A 92 -19.76 17.05 4.46
C VAL A 92 -18.34 16.61 4.86
N THR A 93 -17.81 17.00 6.02
CA THR A 93 -16.49 16.52 6.46
C THR A 93 -16.45 15.02 6.70
N LEU A 94 -17.52 14.41 7.23
CA LEU A 94 -17.56 12.96 7.43
C LEU A 94 -17.62 12.23 6.07
N ALA A 95 -18.37 12.75 5.10
CA ALA A 95 -18.40 12.19 3.74
C ALA A 95 -17.06 12.36 3.03
N ASP A 96 -16.38 13.49 3.21
CA ASP A 96 -15.03 13.75 2.70
C ASP A 96 -13.99 12.81 3.37
N ASP A 97 -14.12 12.53 4.68
CA ASP A 97 -13.28 11.56 5.39
C ASP A 97 -13.50 10.12 4.87
N LEU A 98 -14.72 9.82 4.40
CA LEU A 98 -15.10 8.53 3.80
C LEU A 98 -14.72 8.42 2.31
N SER A 99 -14.37 9.53 1.68
CA SER A 99 -14.09 9.63 0.25
C SER A 99 -12.74 9.00 -0.12
N LEU A 100 -12.62 8.41 -1.30
CA LEU A 100 -11.34 7.87 -1.80
C LEU A 100 -10.37 9.01 -2.18
N GLU A 101 -10.90 10.22 -2.38
CA GLU A 101 -10.20 11.44 -2.70
C GLU A 101 -9.10 11.74 -1.67
N ARG A 102 -9.31 11.40 -0.39
CA ARG A 102 -8.27 11.52 0.65
C ARG A 102 -6.97 10.81 0.28
N PHE A 103 -7.04 9.67 -0.41
CA PHE A 103 -5.86 8.95 -0.88
C PHE A 103 -5.25 9.63 -2.10
N VAL A 104 -6.06 10.11 -3.03
CA VAL A 104 -5.60 10.81 -4.24
C VAL A 104 -4.80 12.05 -3.83
N GLU A 105 -5.38 12.89 -2.97
CA GLU A 105 -4.77 14.11 -2.46
C GLU A 105 -3.45 13.83 -1.72
N ALA A 106 -3.41 12.79 -0.88
CA ALA A 106 -2.21 12.41 -0.15
C ALA A 106 -1.11 11.85 -1.06
N GLN A 107 -1.49 11.13 -2.13
CA GLN A 107 -0.53 10.55 -3.07
C GLN A 107 0.02 11.57 -4.06
N GLU A 108 -0.77 12.56 -4.49
CA GLU A 108 -0.41 13.48 -5.58
C GLU A 108 1.00 14.10 -5.44
N PRO A 109 1.39 14.67 -4.29
CA PRO A 109 2.71 15.30 -4.18
C PRO A 109 3.88 14.31 -4.01
N ILE A 110 3.63 13.03 -3.74
CA ILE A 110 4.66 12.08 -3.28
C ILE A 110 4.70 10.77 -4.07
N TYR A 111 3.71 10.49 -4.91
CA TYR A 111 3.58 9.21 -5.62
C TYR A 111 4.83 8.87 -6.44
N ALA A 112 5.33 9.83 -7.23
CA ALA A 112 6.54 9.62 -8.04
C ALA A 112 7.76 9.27 -7.17
N THR A 113 7.90 9.92 -6.01
CA THR A 113 8.97 9.62 -5.04
C THR A 113 8.79 8.24 -4.42
N ALA A 114 7.57 7.90 -3.98
CA ALA A 114 7.27 6.58 -3.41
C ALA A 114 7.59 5.45 -4.40
N LEU A 115 7.15 5.58 -5.64
CA LEU A 115 7.42 4.61 -6.70
C LEU A 115 8.93 4.49 -7.00
N ALA A 116 9.66 5.61 -7.04
CA ALA A 116 11.11 5.60 -7.22
C ALA A 116 11.84 4.93 -6.05
N GLU A 117 11.40 5.16 -4.81
CA GLU A 117 11.94 4.50 -3.61
C GLU A 117 11.68 2.98 -3.63
N ILE A 118 10.46 2.57 -4.02
CA ILE A 118 10.10 1.16 -4.20
C ILE A 118 11.00 0.50 -5.24
N ARG A 119 11.13 1.08 -6.44
CA ARG A 119 11.98 0.54 -7.52
C ARG A 119 13.47 0.50 -7.16
N ARG A 120 13.92 1.32 -6.20
CA ARG A 120 15.29 1.29 -5.66
C ARG A 120 15.44 0.28 -4.51
N GLY A 121 14.36 -0.29 -4.01
CA GLY A 121 14.37 -1.24 -2.88
C GLY A 121 14.72 -0.58 -1.55
N ALA A 122 14.46 0.71 -1.37
CA ALA A 122 14.75 1.42 -0.13
C ALA A 122 13.74 2.53 0.12
N LYS A 123 12.78 2.27 1.02
CA LYS A 123 11.83 3.28 1.49
C LYS A 123 12.54 4.30 2.38
N ARG A 124 12.31 5.59 2.13
CA ARG A 124 12.92 6.72 2.84
C ARG A 124 11.91 7.76 3.31
N SER A 125 10.77 7.85 2.62
CA SER A 125 9.75 8.88 2.88
C SER A 125 8.50 8.32 3.59
N HIS A 126 7.63 9.22 4.06
CA HIS A 126 6.43 8.88 4.84
C HIS A 126 5.19 8.73 3.96
N TRP A 127 5.03 7.58 3.29
CA TRP A 127 3.91 7.34 2.37
C TRP A 127 3.18 6.01 2.57
N MET A 128 3.60 5.20 3.55
CA MET A 128 3.12 3.81 3.69
C MET A 128 1.60 3.71 3.78
N TRP A 129 0.97 4.57 4.59
CA TRP A 129 -0.46 4.47 4.91
C TRP A 129 -1.39 4.70 3.73
N PHE A 130 -0.98 5.49 2.74
CA PHE A 130 -1.85 5.86 1.62
C PHE A 130 -1.38 5.31 0.27
N ILE A 131 -0.16 4.79 0.16
CA ILE A 131 0.30 3.97 -0.98
C ILE A 131 -0.05 2.49 -0.78
N PHE A 132 0.18 1.96 0.42
CA PHE A 132 -0.19 0.60 0.81
C PHE A 132 -1.15 0.64 2.01
N PRO A 133 -2.40 1.11 1.80
CA PRO A 133 -3.36 1.20 2.89
C PRO A 133 -3.74 -0.19 3.38
N GLN A 134 -4.04 -0.27 4.68
CA GLN A 134 -4.47 -1.49 5.35
C GLN A 134 -5.87 -1.29 5.95
N LEU A 135 -6.50 -2.38 6.36
CA LEU A 135 -7.84 -2.30 6.93
C LEU A 135 -7.84 -1.49 8.25
N ALA A 136 -8.87 -0.68 8.43
CA ALA A 136 -9.11 0.09 9.64
C ALA A 136 -9.21 -0.84 10.86
N GLY A 137 -8.68 -0.37 11.99
CA GLY A 137 -8.59 -1.17 13.22
C GLY A 137 -7.25 -1.90 13.42
N LEU A 138 -6.43 -2.06 12.38
CA LEU A 138 -5.07 -2.61 12.51
C LEU A 138 -4.08 -1.58 13.06
N GLY A 139 -4.25 -0.31 12.68
CA GLY A 139 -3.37 0.79 13.07
C GLY A 139 -3.91 1.58 14.26
N ARG A 140 -3.01 2.03 15.15
CA ARG A 140 -3.36 2.84 16.33
C ARG A 140 -3.10 4.34 16.17
N SER A 141 -2.19 4.73 15.26
CA SER A 141 -1.90 6.15 15.03
C SER A 141 -3.06 6.83 14.33
N GLU A 142 -3.18 8.14 14.53
CA GLU A 142 -4.20 8.97 13.87
C GLU A 142 -4.13 8.84 12.33
N THR A 143 -2.92 8.91 11.77
CA THR A 143 -2.69 8.70 10.33
C THR A 143 -3.14 7.32 9.85
N ALA A 144 -2.92 6.27 10.65
CA ALA A 144 -3.34 4.92 10.29
C ALA A 144 -4.86 4.72 10.40
N ARG A 145 -5.53 5.47 11.27
CA ARG A 145 -7.00 5.50 11.34
C ARG A 145 -7.60 6.29 10.18
N PHE A 146 -7.01 7.43 9.83
CA PHE A 146 -7.47 8.29 8.75
C PHE A 146 -7.38 7.60 7.37
N PHE A 147 -6.25 6.96 7.08
CA PHE A 147 -6.04 6.22 5.82
C PHE A 147 -6.44 4.74 5.89
N GLY A 148 -7.04 4.30 7.00
CA GLY A 148 -7.55 2.94 7.10
C GLY A 148 -8.69 2.70 6.09
N ILE A 149 -8.62 1.60 5.35
CA ILE A 149 -9.74 1.13 4.51
C ILE A 149 -10.79 0.51 5.43
N ARG A 150 -12.04 0.92 5.32
CA ARG A 150 -13.08 0.63 6.31
C ARG A 150 -13.80 -0.69 6.05
N SER A 151 -13.79 -1.15 4.82
CA SER A 151 -14.48 -2.38 4.42
C SER A 151 -13.86 -2.99 3.17
N LEU A 152 -14.22 -4.24 2.89
CA LEU A 152 -13.85 -4.90 1.65
C LEU A 152 -14.43 -4.18 0.42
N ALA A 153 -15.63 -3.60 0.55
CA ALA A 153 -16.25 -2.81 -0.51
C ALA A 153 -15.46 -1.52 -0.81
N GLU A 154 -14.92 -0.84 0.20
CA GLU A 154 -14.03 0.31 -0.02
C GLU A 154 -12.69 -0.12 -0.64
N ALA A 155 -12.14 -1.28 -0.25
CA ALA A 155 -10.95 -1.84 -0.89
C ALA A 155 -11.20 -2.14 -2.37
N GLN A 156 -12.36 -2.71 -2.72
CA GLN A 156 -12.74 -2.95 -4.11
C GLN A 156 -12.90 -1.64 -4.87
N ALA A 157 -13.60 -0.66 -4.29
CA ALA A 157 -13.73 0.67 -4.89
C ALA A 157 -12.37 1.36 -5.08
N TYR A 158 -11.41 1.18 -4.17
CA TYR A 158 -10.04 1.68 -4.31
C TYR A 158 -9.33 1.05 -5.53
N LEU A 159 -9.51 -0.27 -5.76
CA LEU A 159 -8.95 -0.95 -6.94
C LEU A 159 -9.63 -0.53 -8.24
N ASP A 160 -10.95 -0.33 -8.22
CA ASP A 160 -11.72 0.09 -9.40
C ASP A 160 -11.52 1.58 -9.74
N HIS A 161 -10.99 2.35 -8.79
CA HIS A 161 -10.75 3.78 -9.00
C HIS A 161 -9.67 4.01 -10.07
N PRO A 162 -9.91 4.88 -11.08
CA PRO A 162 -9.08 5.00 -12.28
C PRO A 162 -7.63 5.44 -12.01
N VAL A 163 -7.38 6.15 -10.91
CA VAL A 163 -6.03 6.55 -10.46
C VAL A 163 -5.45 5.56 -9.44
N LEU A 164 -6.11 5.38 -8.29
CA LEU A 164 -5.60 4.61 -7.15
C LEU A 164 -5.30 3.14 -7.50
N GLY A 165 -6.19 2.44 -8.20
CA GLY A 165 -5.97 1.04 -8.58
C GLY A 165 -4.73 0.86 -9.45
N ARG A 166 -4.58 1.73 -10.47
CA ARG A 166 -3.39 1.75 -11.34
C ARG A 166 -2.11 2.01 -10.56
N ARG A 167 -2.13 2.99 -9.65
CA ARG A 167 -0.98 3.33 -8.80
C ARG A 167 -0.60 2.18 -7.88
N TYR A 168 -1.58 1.52 -7.26
CA TYR A 168 -1.34 0.37 -6.39
C TYR A 168 -0.71 -0.80 -7.15
N ILE A 169 -1.27 -1.17 -8.31
CA ILE A 169 -0.74 -2.22 -9.18
C ILE A 169 0.69 -1.89 -9.62
N GLU A 170 0.96 -0.64 -10.02
CA GLU A 170 2.30 -0.20 -10.41
C GLU A 170 3.30 -0.30 -9.26
N CYS A 171 2.91 0.10 -8.04
CA CYS A 171 3.75 -0.05 -6.85
C CYS A 171 4.04 -1.52 -6.51
N VAL A 172 3.04 -2.41 -6.59
CA VAL A 172 3.25 -3.85 -6.37
C VAL A 172 4.13 -4.46 -7.48
N GLY A 173 3.93 -4.06 -8.74
CA GLY A 173 4.79 -4.46 -9.85
C GLY A 173 6.25 -4.03 -9.63
N GLY A 174 6.46 -2.79 -9.21
CA GLY A 174 7.79 -2.27 -8.87
C GLY A 174 8.48 -3.02 -7.74
N LEU A 175 7.72 -3.63 -6.81
CA LEU A 175 8.30 -4.57 -5.84
C LEU A 175 8.72 -5.87 -6.51
N GLN A 176 7.88 -6.47 -7.34
CA GLN A 176 8.20 -7.73 -8.01
C GLN A 176 9.44 -7.64 -8.90
N ASP A 177 9.75 -6.46 -9.42
CA ASP A 177 10.93 -6.19 -10.26
C ASP A 177 12.25 -6.12 -9.47
N LEU A 178 12.21 -6.04 -8.14
CA LEU A 178 13.43 -5.98 -7.33
C LEU A 178 14.21 -7.30 -7.39
N GLY A 179 15.54 -7.24 -7.28
CA GLY A 179 16.40 -8.43 -7.19
C GLY A 179 16.43 -9.09 -5.80
N ILE A 180 15.70 -8.52 -4.83
CA ILE A 180 15.63 -8.97 -3.44
C ILE A 180 14.18 -9.37 -3.09
N SER A 181 14.00 -10.04 -1.95
CA SER A 181 12.69 -10.48 -1.46
C SER A 181 12.51 -10.32 0.05
N ASN A 182 13.44 -9.64 0.73
CA ASN A 182 13.29 -9.36 2.16
C ASN A 182 12.55 -8.02 2.36
N PRO A 183 11.28 -8.02 2.80
CA PRO A 183 10.50 -6.80 2.97
C PRO A 183 11.07 -5.91 4.08
N VAL A 184 11.70 -6.47 5.11
CA VAL A 184 12.31 -5.70 6.20
C VAL A 184 13.53 -4.92 5.70
N ALA A 185 14.26 -5.43 4.72
CA ALA A 185 15.39 -4.71 4.12
C ALA A 185 14.93 -3.47 3.33
N VAL A 186 13.74 -3.53 2.71
CA VAL A 186 13.19 -2.44 1.89
C VAL A 186 12.42 -1.42 2.74
N PHE A 187 11.60 -1.91 3.67
CA PHE A 187 10.59 -1.11 4.38
C PHE A 187 10.88 -0.93 5.87
N GLY A 188 11.76 -1.74 6.45
CA GLY A 188 11.83 -1.91 7.90
C GLY A 188 10.69 -2.77 8.45
N ALA A 189 10.81 -3.21 9.70
CA ALA A 189 9.92 -4.22 10.27
C ALA A 189 8.44 -3.78 10.32
N VAL A 190 8.19 -2.54 10.75
CA VAL A 190 6.83 -2.02 10.92
C VAL A 190 6.11 -1.86 9.59
N ASP A 191 6.76 -1.26 8.58
CA ASP A 191 6.13 -1.07 7.28
C ASP A 191 6.09 -2.38 6.48
N ALA A 192 7.00 -3.33 6.69
CA ALA A 192 6.88 -4.68 6.14
C ALA A 192 5.59 -5.38 6.61
N MET A 193 5.24 -5.26 7.90
CA MET A 193 3.97 -5.80 8.40
C MET A 193 2.76 -5.13 7.74
N LYS A 194 2.77 -3.80 7.60
CA LYS A 194 1.69 -3.06 6.93
C LYS A 194 1.54 -3.45 5.46
N LEU A 195 2.65 -3.72 4.77
CA LEU A 195 2.62 -4.19 3.39
C LEU A 195 1.91 -5.54 3.30
N ARG A 196 2.22 -6.49 4.21
CA ARG A 196 1.52 -7.78 4.26
C ARG A 196 0.03 -7.61 4.49
N SER A 197 -0.36 -6.77 5.46
CA SER A 197 -1.77 -6.47 5.73
C SER A 197 -2.46 -5.83 4.52
N SER A 198 -1.80 -4.90 3.83
CA SER A 198 -2.31 -4.27 2.60
C SER A 198 -2.53 -5.31 1.49
N LEU A 199 -1.50 -6.10 1.15
CA LEU A 199 -1.61 -7.12 0.09
C LEU A 199 -2.68 -8.15 0.41
N THR A 200 -2.80 -8.57 1.68
CA THR A 200 -3.84 -9.50 2.12
C THR A 200 -5.25 -8.91 1.93
N LEU A 201 -5.44 -7.63 2.27
CA LEU A 201 -6.71 -6.94 2.07
C LEU A 201 -7.08 -6.86 0.59
N PHE A 202 -6.13 -6.44 -0.26
CA PHE A 202 -6.40 -6.23 -1.67
C PHE A 202 -6.50 -7.53 -2.48
N GLU A 203 -5.82 -8.60 -2.06
CA GLU A 203 -6.06 -9.97 -2.56
C GLU A 203 -7.50 -10.40 -2.30
N ALA A 204 -8.02 -10.16 -1.10
CA ALA A 204 -9.40 -10.49 -0.75
C ALA A 204 -10.44 -9.60 -1.46
N ALA A 205 -10.09 -8.35 -1.77
CA ALA A 205 -10.98 -7.40 -2.42
C ALA A 205 -11.16 -7.75 -3.91
N GLY A 206 -10.05 -7.84 -4.64
CA GLY A 206 -10.04 -8.13 -6.07
C GLY A 206 -8.93 -9.11 -6.42
N PRO A 207 -9.25 -10.37 -6.80
CA PRO A 207 -8.24 -11.41 -7.01
C PRO A 207 -7.43 -11.14 -8.29
N THR A 208 -6.37 -10.36 -8.15
CA THR A 208 -5.34 -10.19 -9.18
C THR A 208 -4.19 -11.16 -8.86
N PRO A 209 -3.73 -11.99 -9.81
CA PRO A 209 -2.61 -12.92 -9.58
C PRO A 209 -1.35 -12.24 -9.03
N LEU A 210 -1.17 -10.95 -9.33
CA LEU A 210 -0.08 -10.12 -8.84
C LEU A 210 -0.01 -10.05 -7.31
N PHE A 211 -1.14 -9.94 -6.61
CA PHE A 211 -1.15 -9.78 -5.16
C PHE A 211 -0.78 -11.08 -4.44
N ALA A 212 -1.32 -12.20 -4.92
CA ALA A 212 -0.93 -13.53 -4.46
C ALA A 212 0.57 -13.78 -4.69
N ALA A 213 1.07 -13.48 -5.90
CA ALA A 213 2.48 -13.63 -6.23
C ALA A 213 3.40 -12.72 -5.39
N ALA A 214 2.93 -11.53 -5.00
CA ALA A 214 3.66 -10.66 -4.10
C ALA A 214 3.70 -11.22 -2.66
N LEU A 215 2.58 -11.76 -2.16
CA LEU A 215 2.54 -12.44 -0.85
C LEU A 215 3.45 -13.67 -0.83
N ASP A 216 3.42 -14.47 -1.89
CA ASP A 216 4.27 -15.66 -2.04
C ASP A 216 5.75 -15.29 -2.00
N ARG A 217 6.14 -14.27 -2.77
CA ARG A 217 7.55 -13.84 -2.88
C ARG A 217 8.07 -13.15 -1.62
N TRP A 218 7.30 -12.21 -1.07
CA TRP A 218 7.79 -11.29 -0.02
C TRP A 218 7.50 -11.80 1.40
N PHE A 219 6.52 -12.69 1.54
CA PHE A 219 6.04 -13.18 2.83
C PHE A 219 5.88 -14.71 2.86
N GLY A 220 6.46 -15.43 1.90
CA GLY A 220 6.41 -16.90 1.86
C GLY A 220 5.00 -17.47 1.70
N GLY A 221 4.07 -16.68 1.15
CA GLY A 221 2.67 -17.04 0.98
C GLY A 221 1.84 -16.83 2.24
N GLU A 222 2.41 -16.25 3.30
CA GLU A 222 1.67 -15.95 4.50
C GLU A 222 0.82 -14.68 4.33
N ARG A 223 -0.50 -14.86 4.47
CA ARG A 223 -1.46 -13.76 4.58
C ARG A 223 -1.45 -13.22 6.01
N ASP A 224 -1.82 -11.96 6.17
CA ASP A 224 -1.91 -11.34 7.49
C ASP A 224 -3.16 -11.82 8.25
N PRO A 225 -3.03 -12.61 9.34
CA PRO A 225 -4.18 -13.21 10.02
C PRO A 225 -5.07 -12.16 10.68
N SER A 226 -4.51 -11.04 11.15
CA SER A 226 -5.30 -9.94 11.73
C SER A 226 -6.18 -9.27 10.68
N THR A 227 -5.67 -9.10 9.46
CA THR A 227 -6.47 -8.61 8.32
C THR A 227 -7.61 -9.58 8.00
N LEU A 228 -7.32 -10.87 7.87
CA LEU A 228 -8.34 -11.89 7.57
C LEU A 228 -9.42 -11.96 8.66
N GLN A 229 -9.05 -11.91 9.94
CA GLN A 229 -9.99 -11.90 11.05
C GLN A 229 -10.93 -10.70 11.04
N LEU A 230 -10.44 -9.53 10.63
CA LEU A 230 -11.26 -8.32 10.53
C LEU A 230 -12.19 -8.37 9.32
N ILE A 231 -11.75 -8.93 8.19
CA ILE A 231 -12.59 -9.13 6.99
C ILE A 231 -13.72 -10.13 7.28
N ALA A 232 -13.45 -11.18 8.06
CA ALA A 232 -14.42 -12.21 8.38
C ALA A 232 -15.48 -11.76 9.41
N ARG A 233 -15.37 -10.56 10.00
CA ARG A 233 -16.44 -10.05 10.87
C ARG A 233 -17.65 -9.62 10.04
N PRO A 234 -18.86 -10.01 10.45
CA PRO A 234 -20.10 -9.59 9.81
C PRO A 234 -20.38 -8.10 10.03
#